data_AF-A0A3D2RIR8-F1
#
_entry.id   AF-A0A3D2RIR8-F1
#
_cell.length_a   1.000
_cell.length_b   1.000
_cell.length_c   1.000
_cell.angle_alpha   90.00
_cell.angle_beta   90.00
_cell.angle_gamma   90.00
#
_symmetry.space_group_name_H-M   'P 1'
#
loop_
_entity.id
_entity.type
_entity.pdbx_description
1 polymer ?
#
loop_
_entity_poly.entity_id
_entity_poly.type
_entity_poly.pdbx_seq_one_letter_code
_entity_poly.pdbx_strand_id
1 'polypeptide(L)'
;MSSRLRDLTVVATGAALALVLGIICKALPLPRLPYGGSITLESVPILFVAFWRGWRPGVQTGVLCGLLQLLLDAHIYHPVQVVLDYPLAFGLLGLGAAVGPTVPGILIGCAFRFLAHFLSGVVFFGAYAPEDTTIWAYSALYNATYLIPDAILASFLVPLLLRRVANEKPASPDKTAS
;
A
#
# COMPACT_ATOMS: atom_id res chain seq x y z
N MET A 1 -7.14 27.17 7.24
CA MET A 1 -7.63 25.82 6.91
C MET A 1 -7.67 24.97 8.18
N SER A 2 -8.81 24.34 8.51
CA SER A 2 -8.90 23.48 9.71
C SER A 2 -7.97 22.28 9.60
N SER A 3 -7.49 21.76 10.73
CA SER A 3 -6.61 20.57 10.78
C SER A 3 -7.25 19.37 10.08
N ARG A 4 -8.56 19.18 10.29
CA ARG A 4 -9.36 18.12 9.67
C ARG A 4 -9.40 18.22 8.14
N LEU A 5 -9.60 19.42 7.58
CA LEU A 5 -9.64 19.59 6.12
C LEU A 5 -8.29 19.24 5.49
N ARG A 6 -7.19 19.62 6.15
CA ARG A 6 -5.83 19.28 5.71
C ARG A 6 -5.59 17.77 5.70
N ASP A 7 -6.02 17.06 6.74
CA ASP A 7 -5.85 15.59 6.82
C ASP A 7 -6.64 14.89 5.70
N LEU A 8 -7.89 15.32 5.46
CA LEU A 8 -8.71 14.77 4.37
C LEU A 8 -8.06 14.99 2.99
N THR A 9 -7.52 16.18 2.74
CA THR A 9 -6.79 16.46 1.49
C THR A 9 -5.60 15.52 1.34
N VAL A 10 -4.78 15.35 2.37
CA VAL A 10 -3.60 14.47 2.30
C VAL A 10 -4.01 13.01 2.06
N VAL A 11 -5.05 12.53 2.74
CA VAL A 11 -5.59 11.17 2.54
C VAL A 11 -6.05 10.97 1.09
N ALA A 12 -6.84 11.91 0.56
CA ALA A 12 -7.34 11.82 -0.81
C ALA A 12 -6.21 11.87 -1.85
N THR A 13 -5.26 12.80 -1.69
CA THR A 13 -4.10 12.92 -2.58
C THR A 13 -3.20 11.68 -2.51
N GLY A 14 -2.93 11.17 -1.31
CA GLY A 14 -2.13 9.96 -1.11
C GLY A 14 -2.77 8.74 -1.77
N ALA A 15 -4.09 8.57 -1.63
CA ALA A 15 -4.81 7.44 -2.21
C ALA A 15 -4.88 7.54 -3.74
N ALA A 16 -5.10 8.74 -4.28
CA ALA A 16 -5.07 8.98 -5.71
C ALA A 16 -3.69 8.72 -6.31
N LEU A 17 -2.61 9.18 -5.65
CA LEU A 17 -1.25 8.91 -6.10
C LEU A 17 -0.92 7.41 -6.04
N ALA A 18 -1.31 6.72 -4.96
CA ALA A 18 -1.13 5.27 -4.84
C ALA A 18 -1.81 4.53 -5.99
N LEU A 19 -3.07 4.87 -6.28
CA LEU A 19 -3.81 4.30 -7.40
C LEU A 19 -3.12 4.55 -8.74
N VAL A 20 -2.73 5.79 -9.03
CA VAL A 20 -2.08 6.15 -10.30
C VAL A 20 -0.77 5.40 -10.48
N LEU A 21 0.06 5.31 -9.43
CA LEU A 21 1.30 4.52 -9.49
C LEU A 21 1.02 3.04 -9.74
N GLY A 22 -0.03 2.48 -9.12
CA GLY A 22 -0.46 1.10 -9.39
C GLY A 22 -0.83 0.88 -10.86
N ILE A 23 -1.64 1.78 -11.44
CA ILE A 23 -2.03 1.71 -12.85
C ILE A 23 -0.81 1.82 -13.77
N ILE A 24 0.10 2.76 -13.50
CA ILE A 24 1.32 2.96 -14.30
C ILE A 24 2.21 1.73 -14.23
N CYS A 25 2.47 1.19 -13.03
CA CYS A 25 3.28 -0.02 -12.86
C CYS A 25 2.67 -1.21 -13.60
N LYS A 26 1.34 -1.38 -13.53
CA LYS A 26 0.64 -2.42 -14.29
C LYS A 26 0.75 -2.20 -15.79
N ALA A 27 0.74 -0.95 -16.28
CA ALA A 27 0.87 -0.63 -17.70
C ALA A 27 2.26 -0.88 -18.29
N LEU A 28 3.31 -0.93 -17.46
CA LEU A 28 4.65 -1.34 -17.89
C LEU A 28 4.67 -2.82 -18.28
N PRO A 29 5.62 -3.26 -19.14
CA PRO A 29 5.75 -4.65 -19.57
C PRO A 29 6.36 -5.55 -18.46
N LEU A 30 5.91 -5.37 -17.22
CA LEU A 30 6.30 -6.20 -16.08
C LEU A 30 5.46 -7.48 -16.06
N PRO A 31 6.02 -8.61 -15.57
CA PRO A 31 5.27 -9.84 -15.43
C PRO A 31 4.01 -9.61 -14.57
N ARG A 32 2.83 -9.89 -15.14
CA ARG A 32 1.57 -9.93 -14.40
C ARG A 32 1.27 -11.37 -14.04
N LEU A 33 1.00 -11.62 -12.77
CA LEU A 33 0.62 -12.93 -12.30
C LEU A 33 -0.90 -13.10 -12.44
N PRO A 34 -1.38 -14.34 -12.65
CA PRO A 34 -2.82 -14.62 -12.67
C PRO A 34 -3.43 -14.22 -11.32
N TYR A 35 -4.70 -13.82 -11.23
CA TYR A 35 -5.38 -13.47 -9.96
C TYR A 35 -4.95 -12.15 -9.31
N GLY A 36 -4.41 -11.20 -10.10
CA GLY A 36 -4.20 -9.82 -9.65
C GLY A 36 -2.84 -9.51 -9.02
N GLY A 37 -1.94 -10.49 -8.92
CA GLY A 37 -0.56 -10.28 -8.45
C GLY A 37 0.27 -9.46 -9.44
N SER A 38 0.85 -8.36 -8.96
CA SER A 38 1.70 -7.49 -9.76
C SER A 38 2.67 -6.71 -8.86
N ILE A 39 3.88 -6.47 -9.36
CA ILE A 39 4.85 -5.61 -8.68
C ILE A 39 4.50 -4.16 -9.00
N THR A 40 4.19 -3.42 -7.96
CA THR A 40 3.62 -2.07 -8.05
C THR A 40 4.22 -1.15 -6.98
N LEU A 41 3.75 0.10 -6.94
CA LEU A 41 4.23 1.12 -6.01
C LEU A 41 3.10 1.72 -5.16
N GLU A 42 1.94 1.07 -5.03
CA GLU A 42 0.82 1.66 -4.27
C GLU A 42 1.12 1.78 -2.78
N SER A 43 1.97 0.90 -2.23
CA SER A 43 2.39 0.97 -0.83
C SER A 43 3.15 2.25 -0.51
N VAL A 44 3.88 2.83 -1.48
CA VAL A 44 4.78 3.96 -1.23
C VAL A 44 4.02 5.21 -0.77
N PRO A 45 2.97 5.71 -1.47
CA PRO A 45 2.23 6.88 -0.99
C PRO A 45 1.44 6.60 0.30
N ILE A 46 0.89 5.38 0.47
CA ILE A 46 0.15 5.00 1.67
C ILE A 46 1.06 5.07 2.90
N LEU A 47 2.22 4.41 2.83
CA LEU A 47 3.20 4.39 3.92
C LEU A 47 3.83 5.77 4.13
N PHE A 48 4.11 6.53 3.07
CA PHE A 48 4.58 7.90 3.19
C PHE A 48 3.59 8.76 4.00
N VAL A 49 2.29 8.72 3.67
CA VAL A 49 1.27 9.43 4.44
C VAL A 49 1.21 8.94 5.89
N ALA A 50 1.32 7.62 6.11
CA ALA A 50 1.31 7.02 7.44
C ALA A 50 2.46 7.53 8.32
N PHE A 51 3.68 7.57 7.81
CA PHE A 51 4.84 8.06 8.57
C PHE A 51 4.94 9.58 8.65
N TRP A 52 4.34 10.30 7.70
CA TRP A 52 4.38 11.76 7.68
C TRP A 52 3.28 12.41 8.55
N ARG A 53 2.07 11.83 8.56
CA ARG A 53 0.89 12.40 9.26
C ARG A 53 0.38 11.54 10.41
N GLY A 54 0.94 10.35 10.58
CA GLY A 54 0.53 9.37 11.58
C GLY A 54 -0.28 8.23 10.98
N TRP A 55 -0.36 7.13 11.74
CA TRP A 55 -0.95 5.87 11.28
C TRP A 55 -2.42 6.00 10.88
N ARG A 56 -3.21 6.88 11.52
CA ARG A 56 -4.65 7.05 11.21
C ARG A 56 -4.88 7.57 9.78
N PRO A 57 -4.30 8.71 9.35
CA PRO A 57 -4.32 9.10 7.94
C PRO A 57 -3.74 8.03 7.00
N GLY A 58 -2.69 7.31 7.42
CA GLY A 58 -2.12 6.20 6.66
C GLY A 58 -3.15 5.09 6.37
N VAL A 59 -3.83 4.60 7.40
CA VAL A 59 -4.89 3.58 7.28
C VAL A 59 -6.02 4.08 6.39
N GLN A 60 -6.47 5.32 6.56
CA GLN A 60 -7.52 5.91 5.72
C GLN A 60 -7.10 6.00 4.25
N THR A 61 -5.85 6.38 3.99
CA THR A 61 -5.26 6.43 2.64
C THR A 61 -5.25 5.05 2.01
N GLY A 62 -4.84 4.04 2.78
CA GLY A 62 -4.84 2.65 2.33
C GLY A 62 -6.23 2.10 2.04
N VAL A 63 -7.19 2.29 2.96
CA VAL A 63 -8.59 1.88 2.75
C VAL A 63 -9.17 2.54 1.51
N LEU A 64 -8.98 3.85 1.35
CA LEU A 64 -9.47 4.58 0.18
C LEU A 64 -8.82 4.07 -1.11
N CYS A 65 -7.50 3.82 -1.10
CA CYS A 65 -6.81 3.24 -2.24
C CYS A 65 -7.35 1.84 -2.60
N GLY A 66 -7.57 0.98 -1.60
CA GLY A 66 -8.16 -0.35 -1.81
C GLY A 66 -9.57 -0.28 -2.40
N LEU A 67 -10.42 0.65 -1.93
CA LEU A 67 -11.76 0.86 -2.50
C LEU A 67 -11.69 1.38 -3.94
N LEU A 68 -10.76 2.28 -4.25
CA LEU A 68 -10.56 2.78 -5.61
C LEU A 68 -10.05 1.67 -6.56
N GLN A 69 -9.17 0.80 -6.07
CA GLN A 69 -8.73 -0.37 -6.84
C GLN A 69 -9.87 -1.36 -7.07
N LEU A 70 -10.73 -1.59 -6.07
CA LEU A 70 -11.93 -2.40 -6.23
C LEU A 70 -12.88 -1.81 -7.28
N LEU A 71 -12.92 -0.49 -7.44
CA LEU A 71 -13.77 0.16 -8.44
C LEU A 71 -13.21 0.04 -9.87
N LEU A 72 -11.89 0.02 -10.03
CA LEU A 72 -11.23 0.18 -11.33
C LEU A 72 -10.56 -1.09 -11.87
N ASP A 73 -10.21 -2.05 -11.00
CA ASP A 73 -9.44 -3.26 -11.33
C ASP A 73 -9.90 -4.46 -10.47
N ALA A 74 -11.21 -4.63 -10.39
CA ALA A 74 -11.87 -5.59 -9.53
C ALA A 74 -11.67 -7.05 -9.97
N HIS A 75 -11.26 -7.89 -9.03
CA HIS A 75 -11.19 -9.34 -9.14
C HIS A 75 -12.04 -9.91 -8.01
N ILE A 76 -13.31 -10.16 -8.31
CA ILE A 76 -14.33 -10.52 -7.32
C ILE A 76 -14.62 -12.01 -7.41
N TYR A 77 -14.16 -12.77 -6.41
CA TYR A 77 -14.46 -14.20 -6.26
C TYR A 77 -15.41 -14.47 -5.10
N HIS A 78 -15.24 -13.73 -4.00
CA HIS A 78 -16.08 -13.85 -2.81
C HIS A 78 -16.10 -12.53 -2.03
N PRO A 79 -17.20 -12.14 -1.36
CA PRO A 79 -17.26 -10.88 -0.61
C PRO A 79 -16.16 -10.75 0.46
N VAL A 80 -15.83 -11.85 1.14
CA VAL A 80 -14.74 -11.86 2.14
C VAL A 80 -13.37 -11.70 1.47
N GLN A 81 -13.16 -12.33 0.32
CA GLN A 81 -11.94 -12.16 -0.49
C GLN A 81 -11.76 -10.69 -0.88
N VAL A 82 -12.84 -10.04 -1.32
CA VAL A 82 -12.82 -8.61 -1.67
C VAL A 82 -12.36 -7.75 -0.49
N VAL A 83 -12.88 -8.00 0.72
CA VAL A 83 -12.45 -7.25 1.90
C VAL A 83 -10.96 -7.48 2.17
N LEU A 84 -10.51 -8.75 2.14
CA LEU A 84 -9.13 -9.12 2.42
C LEU A 84 -8.14 -8.53 1.41
N ASP A 85 -8.45 -8.58 0.12
CA ASP A 85 -7.51 -8.20 -0.95
C ASP A 85 -7.54 -6.71 -1.31
N TYR A 86 -8.62 -6.00 -0.95
CA TYR A 86 -8.76 -4.58 -1.24
C TYR A 86 -8.69 -3.72 0.03
N PRO A 87 -9.80 -3.22 0.62
CA PRO A 87 -9.72 -2.19 1.65
C PRO A 87 -8.91 -2.63 2.89
N LEU A 88 -8.98 -3.91 3.27
CA LEU A 88 -8.24 -4.40 4.44
C LEU A 88 -6.74 -4.48 4.17
N ALA A 89 -6.30 -5.19 3.12
CA ALA A 89 -4.89 -5.32 2.76
C ALA A 89 -4.17 -3.97 2.67
N PHE A 90 -4.76 -3.01 1.96
CA PHE A 90 -4.16 -1.68 1.80
C PHE A 90 -4.28 -0.84 3.08
N GLY A 91 -5.38 -0.93 3.83
CA GLY A 91 -5.55 -0.24 5.11
C GLY A 91 -4.52 -0.68 6.16
N LEU A 92 -4.21 -1.97 6.22
CA LEU A 92 -3.27 -2.56 7.16
C LEU A 92 -1.83 -2.03 7.01
N LEU A 93 -1.43 -1.61 5.81
CA LEU A 93 -0.13 -0.95 5.59
C LEU A 93 0.08 0.25 6.52
N GLY A 94 -0.97 1.06 6.70
CA GLY A 94 -0.92 2.27 7.52
C GLY A 94 -0.63 2.01 9.01
N LEU A 95 -0.95 0.81 9.52
CA LEU A 95 -0.66 0.42 10.90
C LEU A 95 0.85 0.26 11.14
N GLY A 96 1.66 0.06 10.10
CA GLY A 96 3.12 0.00 10.22
C GLY A 96 3.72 1.22 10.92
N ALA A 97 3.15 2.41 10.69
CA ALA A 97 3.58 3.65 11.32
C ALA A 97 3.25 3.75 12.82
N ALA A 98 2.43 2.85 13.36
CA ALA A 98 2.15 2.79 14.80
C ALA A 98 3.23 2.03 15.59
N VAL A 99 4.08 1.26 14.92
CA VAL A 99 4.96 0.27 15.57
C VAL A 99 6.40 0.78 15.80
N GLY A 100 6.75 1.97 15.29
CA GLY A 100 8.00 2.64 15.65
C GLY A 100 8.78 3.19 14.44
N PRO A 101 10.10 2.96 14.35
CA PRO A 101 10.96 3.55 13.30
C PRO A 101 10.51 3.19 11.88
N THR A 102 10.83 4.07 10.92
CA THR A 102 10.30 4.00 9.55
C THR A 102 10.46 2.64 8.88
N VAL A 103 11.68 2.11 8.76
CA VAL A 103 11.89 0.85 8.02
C VAL A 103 11.28 -0.37 8.73
N PRO A 104 11.51 -0.62 10.04
CA PRO A 104 10.81 -1.69 10.75
C PRO A 104 9.28 -1.58 10.65
N GLY A 105 8.73 -0.37 10.78
CA GLY A 105 7.29 -0.17 10.66
C GLY A 105 6.77 -0.43 9.24
N ILE A 106 7.51 -0.06 8.19
CA ILE A 106 7.19 -0.43 6.80
C ILE A 106 7.10 -1.95 6.66
N LEU A 107 8.12 -2.68 7.14
CA LEU A 107 8.15 -4.14 7.04
C LEU A 107 6.96 -4.78 7.78
N ILE A 108 6.56 -4.24 8.93
CA ILE A 108 5.40 -4.72 9.68
C ILE A 108 4.09 -4.43 8.94
N GLY A 109 3.93 -3.23 8.38
CA GLY A 109 2.77 -2.89 7.55
C GLY A 109 2.64 -3.81 6.33
N CYS A 110 3.76 -4.05 5.63
CA CYS A 110 3.83 -4.98 4.51
C CYS A 110 3.54 -6.42 4.94
N ALA A 111 3.98 -6.84 6.13
CA ALA A 111 3.67 -8.16 6.68
C ALA A 111 2.17 -8.33 6.98
N PHE A 112 1.50 -7.30 7.50
CA PHE A 112 0.04 -7.34 7.68
C PHE A 112 -0.72 -7.41 6.35
N ARG A 113 -0.28 -6.62 5.34
CA ARG A 113 -0.82 -6.72 3.97
C ARG A 113 -0.62 -8.13 3.40
N PHE A 114 0.58 -8.69 3.55
CA PHE A 114 0.90 -10.05 3.14
C PHE A 114 -0.01 -11.07 3.83
N LEU A 115 -0.23 -10.94 5.14
CA LEU A 115 -1.10 -11.85 5.88
C LEU A 115 -2.54 -11.82 5.35
N ALA A 116 -3.07 -10.65 5.01
CA ALA A 116 -4.41 -10.54 4.42
C ALA A 116 -4.52 -11.29 3.07
N HIS A 117 -3.57 -11.04 2.16
CA HIS A 117 -3.53 -11.73 0.86
C HIS A 117 -3.21 -13.22 0.98
N PHE A 118 -2.36 -13.61 1.95
CA PHE A 118 -2.06 -15.00 2.24
C PHE A 118 -3.31 -15.76 2.69
N LEU A 119 -4.07 -15.19 3.63
CA LEU A 119 -5.34 -15.77 4.08
C LEU A 119 -6.37 -15.82 2.95
N SER A 120 -6.45 -14.79 2.11
CA SER A 120 -7.28 -14.80 0.92
C SER A 120 -6.89 -15.95 -0.03
N GLY A 121 -5.60 -16.07 -0.35
CA GLY A 121 -5.04 -17.12 -1.21
C GLY A 121 -5.33 -18.53 -0.70
N VAL A 122 -5.18 -18.73 0.61
CA VAL A 122 -5.46 -20.00 1.28
C VAL A 122 -6.94 -20.39 1.16
N VAL A 123 -7.84 -19.44 1.42
CA VAL A 123 -9.28 -19.73 1.53
C VAL A 123 -9.94 -19.80 0.15
N PHE A 124 -9.54 -18.95 -0.80
CA PHE A 124 -10.26 -18.75 -2.06
C PHE A 124 -9.49 -19.21 -3.31
N PHE A 125 -8.18 -19.40 -3.23
CA PHE A 125 -7.32 -19.73 -4.38
C PHE A 125 -6.58 -21.07 -4.23
N GLY A 126 -6.89 -21.86 -3.19
CA GLY A 126 -6.27 -23.17 -2.98
C GLY A 126 -6.50 -24.18 -4.11
N ALA A 127 -7.57 -24.03 -4.89
CA ALA A 127 -7.85 -24.86 -6.06
C ALA A 127 -6.82 -24.70 -7.20
N TYR A 128 -5.98 -23.66 -7.15
CA TYR A 128 -4.93 -23.40 -8.14
C TYR A 128 -3.54 -23.89 -7.68
N ALA A 129 -3.45 -24.50 -6.49
CA ALA A 129 -2.20 -25.08 -6.01
C ALA A 129 -1.80 -26.29 -6.88
N PRO A 130 -0.55 -26.36 -7.36
CA PRO A 130 -0.01 -27.57 -8.00
C PRO A 130 -0.14 -28.81 -7.11
N GLU A 131 -0.30 -29.98 -7.73
CA GLU A 131 -0.54 -31.27 -7.05
C GLU A 131 0.51 -31.59 -5.95
N ASP A 132 1.76 -31.17 -6.14
CA ASP A 132 2.88 -31.41 -5.21
C ASP A 132 3.09 -30.30 -4.17
N THR A 133 2.16 -29.35 -4.04
CA THR A 133 2.31 -28.20 -3.13
C THR A 133 1.15 -28.07 -2.15
N THR A 134 1.45 -27.71 -0.90
CA THR A 134 0.38 -27.38 0.06
C THR A 134 -0.24 -26.03 -0.29
N ILE A 135 -1.53 -25.87 0.01
CA ILE A 135 -2.28 -24.62 -0.22
C ILE A 135 -1.61 -23.41 0.46
N TRP A 136 -1.08 -23.60 1.68
CA TRP A 136 -0.36 -22.56 2.42
C TRP A 136 0.94 -22.18 1.71
N ALA A 137 1.74 -23.17 1.26
CA ALA A 137 2.97 -22.90 0.54
C ALA A 137 2.71 -22.19 -0.79
N TYR A 138 1.69 -22.63 -1.53
CA TYR A 138 1.26 -21.99 -2.77
C TYR A 138 0.87 -20.52 -2.55
N SER A 139 -0.03 -20.26 -1.59
CA SER A 139 -0.47 -18.91 -1.27
C SER A 139 0.69 -18.02 -0.79
N ALA A 140 1.55 -18.54 0.10
CA ALA A 140 2.68 -17.77 0.61
C ALA A 140 3.67 -17.41 -0.50
N LEU A 141 4.03 -18.37 -1.35
CA LEU A 141 4.99 -18.16 -2.42
C LEU A 141 4.41 -17.22 -3.48
N TYR A 142 3.17 -17.46 -3.92
CA TYR A 142 2.48 -16.60 -4.88
C TYR A 142 2.45 -15.15 -4.40
N ASN A 143 2.00 -14.88 -3.17
CA ASN A 143 1.92 -13.52 -2.64
C ASN A 143 3.31 -12.89 -2.41
N ALA A 144 4.31 -13.69 -2.03
CA ALA A 144 5.67 -13.20 -1.77
C ALA A 144 6.34 -12.68 -3.04
N THR A 145 6.06 -13.27 -4.20
CA THR A 145 6.71 -12.89 -5.47
C THR A 145 6.54 -11.43 -5.84
N TYR A 146 5.41 -10.80 -5.47
CA TYR A 146 5.16 -9.40 -5.77
C TYR A 146 5.16 -8.48 -4.54
N LEU A 147 4.81 -8.99 -3.36
CA LEU A 147 4.81 -8.18 -2.13
C LEU A 147 6.21 -7.97 -1.54
N ILE A 148 7.15 -8.91 -1.71
CA ILE A 148 8.53 -8.70 -1.24
C ILE A 148 9.22 -7.58 -2.05
N PRO A 149 9.16 -7.57 -3.40
CA PRO A 149 9.66 -6.44 -4.18
C PRO A 149 9.03 -5.10 -3.79
N ASP A 150 7.71 -5.04 -3.62
CA ASP A 150 7.00 -3.83 -3.16
C ASP A 150 7.51 -3.36 -1.78
N ALA A 151 7.67 -4.29 -0.83
CA ALA A 151 8.19 -3.98 0.51
C ALA A 151 9.63 -3.44 0.47
N ILE A 152 10.50 -4.00 -0.39
CA ILE A 152 11.87 -3.52 -0.60
C ILE A 152 11.85 -2.09 -1.17
N LEU A 153 11.05 -1.85 -2.20
CA LEU A 153 10.91 -0.54 -2.83
C LEU A 153 10.37 0.49 -1.84
N ALA A 154 9.35 0.16 -1.07
CA ALA A 154 8.81 1.04 -0.03
C ALA A 154 9.84 1.35 1.06
N SER A 155 10.57 0.33 1.53
CA SER A 155 11.62 0.48 2.55
C SER A 155 12.77 1.39 2.10
N PHE A 156 13.02 1.46 0.79
CA PHE A 156 14.01 2.37 0.21
C PHE A 156 13.44 3.77 -0.03
N LEU A 157 12.29 3.87 -0.70
CA LEU A 157 11.75 5.14 -1.19
C LEU A 157 11.14 6.00 -0.09
N VAL A 158 10.39 5.42 0.84
CA VAL A 158 9.67 6.19 1.88
C VAL A 158 10.64 6.97 2.78
N PRO A 159 11.73 6.38 3.33
CA PRO A 159 12.70 7.15 4.11
C PRO A 159 13.35 8.30 3.32
N LEU A 160 13.62 8.11 2.03
CA LEU A 160 14.19 9.14 1.17
C LEU A 160 13.23 10.32 0.99
N LEU A 161 11.95 10.04 0.73
CA LEU A 161 10.91 11.06 0.60
C LEU A 161 10.73 11.83 1.91
N LEU A 162 10.68 11.14 3.06
CA LEU A 162 10.56 11.79 4.37
C LEU A 162 11.75 12.70 4.66
N ARG A 163 12.98 12.27 4.35
CA ARG A 163 14.18 13.11 4.48
C ARG A 163 14.12 14.34 3.58
N ARG A 164 13.63 14.18 2.34
CA ARG A 164 13.53 15.30 1.39
C ARG A 164 12.57 16.37 1.88
N VAL A 165 11.42 15.97 2.44
CA VAL A 165 10.44 16.89 3.04
C VAL A 165 11.00 17.57 4.30
N ALA A 166 11.73 16.82 5.14
CA ALA A 166 12.36 17.40 6.34
C ALA A 166 13.43 18.46 6.02
N ASN A 167 14.08 18.36 4.85
CA ASN A 167 15.14 19.28 4.43
C ASN A 167 14.63 20.55 3.72
N GLU A 168 13.34 20.65 3.39
CA GLU A 168 12.78 21.89 2.85
C GLU A 168 12.60 22.92 3.96
N LYS A 169 13.48 23.94 3.99
CA LYS A 169 13.24 25.14 4.80
C LYS A 169 11.98 25.84 4.26
N PRO A 170 11.07 26.32 5.13
CA PRO A 170 9.98 27.16 4.66
C PRO A 170 10.57 28.39 3.95
N ALA A 171 10.01 28.76 2.79
CA ALA A 171 10.41 29.97 2.09
C ALA A 171 10.37 31.16 3.07
N SER A 172 11.45 31.95 3.09
CA SER A 172 11.45 33.20 3.86
C SER A 172 10.21 34.01 3.44
N PRO A 173 9.43 34.57 4.38
CA PRO A 173 8.38 35.50 4.01
C PRO A 173 9.02 36.60 3.16
N ASP A 174 8.40 36.86 2.01
CA ASP A 174 8.83 37.88 1.08
C ASP A 174 8.79 39.24 1.80
N LYS A 175 9.97 39.81 2.06
CA LYS A 175 10.11 41.09 2.77
C LYS A 175 9.78 42.29 1.85
N THR A 176 9.32 42.05 0.63
CA THR A 176 8.99 43.13 -0.33
C THR A 176 7.51 43.53 -0.36
N ALA A 177 6.65 42.88 0.42
CA ALA A 177 5.28 43.35 0.67
C ALA A 177 5.25 44.31 1.87
N SER A 178 5.78 45.53 1.66
CA SER A 178 5.58 46.69 2.54
C SER A 178 5.10 47.89 1.73
#